data_AF-A0A9E1ZT74-F1
#
_entry.id   AF-A0A9E1ZT74-F1
#
_cell.length_a   1.000
_cell.length_b   1.000
_cell.length_c   1.000
_cell.angle_alpha   90.00
_cell.angle_beta   90.00
_cell.angle_gamma   90.00
#
_symmetry.space_group_name_H-M   'P 1'
#
loop_
_entity.id
_entity.type
_entity.pdbx_description
1 polymer ?
#
loop_
_entity_poly.entity_id
_entity_poly.type
_entity_poly.pdbx_seq_one_letter_code
_entity_poly.pdbx_strand_id
1 'polypeptide(L)'
;MKFLPLLMTLAFLAPASDALSNDINNFDYVTKKITGTLNCRESSIFGNIYGCILGNRETVRVFAERHPRERNQVLNIRFVWEDYHRDVGVPLHADARAAKRALTKLTNILTPQNKDFVLKLLKKGEGKWSRSSIQISVDKGPTAHTREALFR
;
A
#
# COMPACT_ATOMS: atom_id res chain seq x y z
N MET A 1 -63.87 -9.72 17.93
CA MET A 1 -62.45 -9.57 18.32
C MET A 1 -61.60 -9.84 17.09
N LYS A 2 -60.80 -8.87 16.64
CA LYS A 2 -60.01 -8.91 15.40
C LYS A 2 -58.62 -9.47 15.71
N PHE A 3 -58.23 -10.57 15.08
CA PHE A 3 -56.87 -11.11 15.13
C PHE A 3 -56.02 -10.45 14.03
N LEU A 4 -54.92 -9.81 14.42
CA LEU A 4 -53.90 -9.27 13.53
C LEU A 4 -52.69 -10.24 13.57
N PRO A 5 -52.21 -10.79 12.43
CA PRO A 5 -50.98 -11.56 12.45
C PRO A 5 -49.78 -10.61 12.38
N LEU A 6 -48.89 -10.74 13.36
CA LEU A 6 -47.62 -10.04 13.44
C LEU A 6 -46.67 -10.66 12.39
N LEU A 7 -46.45 -9.98 11.26
CA LEU A 7 -45.42 -10.37 10.29
C LEU A 7 -44.05 -10.06 10.90
N MET A 8 -43.33 -11.11 11.30
CA MET A 8 -41.93 -11.03 11.71
C MET A 8 -41.07 -11.08 10.44
N THR A 9 -40.77 -9.92 9.86
CA THR A 9 -39.80 -9.82 8.75
C THR A 9 -38.39 -9.99 9.29
N LEU A 10 -37.84 -11.20 9.15
CA LEU A 10 -36.42 -11.47 9.31
C LEU A 10 -35.66 -10.73 8.20
N ALA A 11 -35.11 -9.56 8.51
CA ALA A 11 -34.16 -8.88 7.62
C ALA A 11 -32.86 -9.70 7.59
N PHE A 12 -32.68 -10.51 6.55
CA PHE A 12 -31.39 -11.08 6.21
C PHE A 12 -30.42 -9.94 5.85
N LEU A 13 -29.61 -9.52 6.82
CA LEU A 13 -28.41 -8.73 6.58
C LEU A 13 -27.40 -9.64 5.85
N ALA A 14 -27.43 -9.62 4.51
CA ALA A 14 -26.37 -10.21 3.72
C ALA A 14 -25.05 -9.46 4.03
N PRO A 15 -23.94 -10.17 4.34
CA PRO A 15 -22.67 -9.51 4.58
C PRO A 15 -22.15 -8.92 3.26
N ALA A 16 -22.03 -7.60 3.18
CA ALA A 16 -21.51 -6.86 2.03
C ALA A 16 -19.98 -6.96 1.88
N SER A 17 -19.37 -8.10 2.21
CA SER A 17 -17.91 -8.23 2.36
C SER A 17 -17.16 -8.75 1.12
N ASP A 18 -17.83 -9.28 0.10
CA ASP A 18 -17.13 -10.04 -0.95
C ASP A 18 -16.75 -9.21 -2.20
N ALA A 19 -17.42 -8.08 -2.46
CA ALA A 19 -17.15 -7.25 -3.63
C ALA A 19 -15.78 -6.54 -3.58
N LEU A 20 -15.26 -6.26 -2.38
CA LEU A 20 -13.97 -5.55 -2.22
C LEU A 20 -12.75 -6.43 -2.56
N SER A 21 -12.88 -7.75 -2.48
CA SER A 21 -11.73 -8.67 -2.58
C SER A 21 -11.29 -8.97 -4.01
N ASN A 22 -12.20 -8.90 -4.99
CA ASN A 22 -11.86 -9.12 -6.40
C ASN A 22 -11.17 -7.91 -7.04
N ASP A 23 -11.52 -6.70 -6.61
CA ASP A 23 -11.01 -5.46 -7.19
C ASP A 23 -9.54 -5.18 -6.79
N ILE A 24 -9.13 -5.58 -5.59
CA ILE A 24 -7.74 -5.35 -5.12
C ILE A 24 -6.71 -6.24 -5.84
N ASN A 25 -7.14 -7.29 -6.54
CA ASN A 25 -6.25 -8.08 -7.39
C ASN A 25 -6.10 -7.46 -8.79
N ASN A 26 -6.95 -6.51 -9.16
CA ASN A 26 -6.93 -5.85 -10.46
C ASN A 26 -5.88 -4.72 -10.48
N PHE A 27 -4.92 -4.80 -11.39
CA PHE A 27 -3.80 -3.86 -11.46
C PHE A 27 -4.26 -2.43 -11.77
N ASP A 28 -5.14 -2.27 -12.76
CA ASP A 28 -5.62 -0.94 -13.16
C ASP A 28 -6.47 -0.30 -12.06
N TYR A 29 -7.29 -1.10 -11.36
CA TYR A 29 -8.03 -0.64 -10.19
C TYR A 29 -7.09 -0.17 -9.07
N VAL A 30 -6.13 -1.01 -8.68
CA VAL A 30 -5.22 -0.72 -7.57
C VAL A 30 -4.39 0.52 -7.87
N THR A 31 -3.81 0.63 -9.06
CA THR A 31 -2.99 1.79 -9.43
C THR A 31 -3.80 3.08 -9.44
N LYS A 32 -5.03 3.05 -9.99
CA LYS A 32 -5.96 4.19 -9.92
C LYS A 32 -6.29 4.56 -8.47
N LYS A 33 -6.51 3.57 -7.62
CA LYS A 33 -6.82 3.77 -6.20
C LYS A 33 -5.62 4.35 -5.44
N ILE A 34 -4.41 3.85 -5.70
CA ILE A 34 -3.16 4.36 -5.14
C ILE A 34 -2.96 5.82 -5.56
N THR A 35 -3.03 6.13 -6.87
CA THR A 35 -2.87 7.50 -7.38
C THR A 35 -3.85 8.46 -6.71
N GLY A 36 -5.14 8.12 -6.72
CA GLY A 36 -6.19 8.98 -6.17
C GLY A 36 -6.16 9.14 -4.65
N THR A 37 -5.59 8.17 -3.93
CA THR A 37 -5.57 8.21 -2.45
C THR A 37 -4.28 8.83 -1.91
N LEU A 38 -3.14 8.54 -2.56
CA LEU A 38 -1.85 9.01 -2.09
C LEU A 38 -1.52 10.43 -2.56
N ASN A 39 -2.25 10.97 -3.55
CA ASN A 39 -1.94 12.24 -4.21
C ASN A 39 -0.47 12.25 -4.68
N CYS A 40 -0.12 11.25 -5.50
CA CYS A 40 1.22 11.09 -6.04
C CYS A 40 1.66 12.39 -6.72
N ARG A 41 2.83 12.92 -6.33
CA ARG A 41 3.38 14.12 -7.00
C ARG A 41 3.82 13.77 -8.41
N GLU A 42 4.44 12.60 -8.54
CA GLU A 42 4.81 11.98 -9.79
C GLU A 42 4.32 10.52 -9.77
N SER A 43 3.71 10.10 -10.86
CA SER A 43 3.35 8.70 -11.08
C SER A 43 3.52 8.33 -12.55
N SER A 44 4.01 7.13 -12.80
CA SER A 44 4.30 6.65 -14.15
C SER A 44 4.15 5.14 -14.22
N ILE A 45 3.92 4.64 -15.43
CA ILE A 45 3.90 3.22 -15.74
C ILE A 45 5.07 2.93 -16.69
N PHE A 46 5.98 2.07 -16.25
CA PHE A 46 7.11 1.59 -17.04
C PHE A 46 6.99 0.08 -17.21
N GLY A 47 6.51 -0.34 -18.38
CA GLY A 47 6.23 -1.75 -18.67
C GLY A 47 5.15 -2.31 -17.73
N ASN A 48 5.54 -3.25 -16.87
CA ASN A 48 4.65 -3.91 -15.90
C ASN A 48 4.69 -3.28 -14.50
N ILE A 49 5.36 -2.14 -14.33
CA ILE A 49 5.54 -1.50 -13.03
C ILE A 49 4.87 -0.12 -13.05
N TYR A 50 3.99 0.10 -12.09
CA TYR A 50 3.52 1.42 -11.71
C TYR A 50 4.39 1.95 -10.57
N GLY A 51 4.77 3.23 -10.64
CA GLY A 51 5.46 3.95 -9.57
C GLY A 51 4.69 5.19 -9.13
N CYS A 52 4.75 5.48 -7.82
CA CYS A 52 4.24 6.70 -7.20
C CYS A 52 5.27 7.25 -6.23
N ILE A 53 5.72 8.49 -6.47
CA ILE A 53 6.70 9.18 -5.64
C ILE A 53 5.99 10.22 -4.76
N LEU A 54 6.38 10.24 -3.49
CA LEU A 54 5.75 11.02 -2.43
C LEU A 54 6.81 11.72 -1.57
N GLY A 55 6.37 12.79 -0.90
CA GLY A 55 7.24 13.59 -0.05
C GLY A 55 7.91 14.73 -0.82
N ASN A 56 8.40 15.71 -0.06
CA ASN A 56 9.05 16.88 -0.66
C ASN A 56 10.47 16.57 -1.11
N ARG A 57 11.09 15.55 -0.51
CA ARG A 57 12.44 15.07 -0.86
C ARG A 57 12.40 13.78 -1.67
N GLU A 58 11.21 13.34 -2.09
CA GLU A 58 11.02 12.19 -2.99
C GLU A 58 11.58 10.87 -2.45
N THR A 59 11.67 10.79 -1.11
CA THR A 59 12.24 9.66 -0.37
C THR A 59 11.23 8.55 -0.10
N VAL A 60 9.95 8.74 -0.44
CA VAL A 60 8.89 7.75 -0.25
C VAL A 60 8.38 7.30 -1.61
N ARG A 61 8.41 5.99 -1.88
CA ARG A 61 8.00 5.41 -3.16
C ARG A 61 7.04 4.24 -2.94
N VAL A 62 6.01 4.17 -3.77
CA VAL A 62 5.12 3.02 -3.85
C VAL A 62 5.19 2.45 -5.25
N PHE A 63 5.43 1.15 -5.35
CA PHE A 63 5.44 0.43 -6.62
C PHE A 63 4.32 -0.61 -6.61
N ALA A 64 3.66 -0.78 -7.74
CA ALA A 64 2.79 -1.91 -8.00
C ALA A 64 3.31 -2.65 -9.24
N GLU A 65 3.47 -3.96 -9.12
CA GLU A 65 3.96 -4.82 -10.19
C GLU A 65 2.80 -5.66 -10.73
N ARG A 66 2.65 -5.70 -12.05
CA ARG A 66 1.66 -6.49 -12.77
C ARG A 66 2.23 -7.88 -13.05
N HIS A 67 1.39 -8.91 -12.90
CA HIS A 67 1.77 -10.28 -13.22
C HIS A 67 2.07 -10.40 -14.73
N PRO A 68 3.22 -10.98 -15.14
CA PRO A 68 3.64 -10.99 -16.54
C PRO A 68 2.75 -11.85 -17.44
N ARG A 69 2.07 -12.85 -16.87
CA ARG A 69 1.19 -13.78 -17.61
C ARG A 69 -0.30 -13.47 -17.42
N GLU A 70 -0.65 -12.77 -16.35
CA GLU A 70 -2.03 -12.44 -16.01
C GLU A 70 -2.16 -10.92 -16.10
N ARG A 71 -2.47 -10.44 -17.31
CA ARG A 71 -2.30 -9.03 -17.73
C ARG A 71 -3.00 -7.99 -16.85
N ASN A 72 -3.89 -8.38 -15.95
CA ASN A 72 -4.52 -7.43 -15.03
C ASN A 72 -4.43 -7.86 -13.56
N GLN A 73 -3.55 -8.79 -13.22
CA GLN A 73 -3.36 -9.23 -11.85
C GLN A 73 -2.19 -8.45 -11.20
N VAL A 74 -2.38 -8.00 -9.98
CA VAL A 74 -1.30 -7.48 -9.13
C VAL A 74 -0.44 -8.65 -8.64
N LEU A 75 0.87 -8.57 -8.91
CA LEU A 75 1.88 -9.50 -8.40
C LEU A 75 2.40 -9.07 -7.03
N ASN A 76 2.71 -7.78 -6.86
CA ASN A 76 3.34 -7.24 -5.66
C ASN A 76 3.09 -5.73 -5.53
N ILE A 77 3.05 -5.22 -4.30
CA ILE A 77 3.01 -3.80 -3.99
C ILE A 77 4.13 -3.47 -3.00
N ARG A 78 5.13 -2.71 -3.43
CA ARG A 78 6.27 -2.35 -2.59
C ARG A 78 6.12 -0.94 -2.05
N PHE A 79 6.32 -0.77 -0.75
CA PHE A 79 6.45 0.53 -0.10
C PHE A 79 7.92 0.71 0.32
N VAL A 80 8.54 1.78 -0.14
CA VAL A 80 9.93 2.12 0.19
C VAL A 80 9.95 3.50 0.83
N TRP A 81 10.70 3.63 1.93
CA TRP A 81 11.02 4.93 2.51
C TRP A 81 12.52 5.01 2.76
N GLU A 82 13.21 5.88 2.03
CA GLU A 82 14.63 6.17 2.23
C GLU A 82 14.80 7.02 3.51
N ASP A 83 14.93 6.34 4.65
CA ASP A 83 15.03 6.95 5.98
C ASP A 83 16.48 7.37 6.28
N TYR A 84 16.82 8.59 5.87
CA TYR A 84 18.17 9.14 6.08
C TYR A 84 18.46 9.39 7.56
N HIS A 85 19.52 8.75 8.08
CA HIS A 85 19.98 8.89 9.48
C HIS A 85 21.17 9.86 9.63
N ARG A 86 21.58 10.53 8.54
CA ARG A 86 22.60 11.59 8.51
C ARG A 86 22.21 12.61 7.44
N ASP A 87 22.54 13.87 7.64
CA ASP A 87 22.36 14.90 6.62
C ASP A 87 23.42 14.73 5.52
N VAL A 88 22.96 14.32 4.33
CA VAL A 88 23.77 14.13 3.13
C VAL A 88 23.30 15.04 1.98
N GLY A 89 22.73 16.20 2.32
CA GLY A 89 21.94 17.02 1.40
C GLY A 89 20.45 16.65 1.37
N VAL A 90 20.06 15.68 2.19
CA VAL A 90 18.67 15.29 2.48
C VAL A 90 18.51 15.30 4.00
N PRO A 91 17.49 16.00 4.56
CA PRO A 91 17.29 16.08 5.99
C PRO A 91 17.13 14.71 6.66
N LEU A 92 17.52 14.65 7.94
CA LEU A 92 17.29 13.49 8.78
C LEU A 92 15.80 13.09 8.77
N HIS A 93 15.52 11.80 8.60
CA HIS A 93 14.18 11.24 8.54
C HIS A 93 13.27 11.99 7.54
N ALA A 94 13.85 12.40 6.40
CA ALA A 94 13.12 13.10 5.36
C ALA A 94 11.81 12.39 5.03
N ASP A 95 10.76 13.18 4.88
CA ASP A 95 9.41 12.72 4.57
C ASP A 95 8.81 11.67 5.53
N ALA A 96 9.30 11.51 6.77
CA ALA A 96 8.75 10.55 7.75
C ALA A 96 7.22 10.67 7.93
N ARG A 97 6.69 11.90 7.93
CA ARG A 97 5.24 12.14 7.99
C ARG A 97 4.54 11.65 6.72
N ALA A 98 5.15 11.85 5.56
CA ALA A 98 4.63 11.37 4.29
C ALA A 98 4.65 9.84 4.24
N ALA A 99 5.75 9.21 4.68
CA ALA A 99 5.90 7.76 4.79
C ALA A 99 4.80 7.13 5.66
N LYS A 100 4.63 7.64 6.89
CA LYS A 100 3.59 7.17 7.81
C LYS A 100 2.19 7.33 7.22
N ARG A 101 1.89 8.51 6.64
CA ARG A 101 0.58 8.78 6.01
C ARG A 101 0.33 7.86 4.82
N ALA A 102 1.31 7.68 3.94
CA ALA A 102 1.20 6.87 2.75
C ALA A 102 0.97 5.41 3.11
N LEU A 103 1.78 4.84 4.02
CA LEU A 103 1.59 3.47 4.47
C LEU A 103 0.24 3.28 5.19
N THR A 104 -0.19 4.24 5.99
CA THR A 104 -1.52 4.22 6.64
C THR A 104 -2.65 4.18 5.60
N LYS A 105 -2.56 5.01 4.55
CA LYS A 105 -3.56 5.03 3.47
C LYS A 105 -3.53 3.74 2.65
N LEU A 106 -2.34 3.27 2.30
CA LEU A 106 -2.13 2.05 1.53
C LEU A 106 -2.70 0.82 2.26
N THR A 107 -2.42 0.71 3.56
CA THR A 107 -2.96 -0.37 4.42
C THR A 107 -4.47 -0.28 4.60
N ASN A 108 -5.06 0.91 4.76
CA ASN A 108 -6.51 1.05 4.83
C ASN A 108 -7.21 0.56 3.55
N ILE A 109 -6.58 0.70 2.37
CA ILE A 109 -7.17 0.26 1.09
C ILE A 109 -6.98 -1.24 0.88
N LEU A 110 -5.75 -1.72 1.06
CA LEU A 110 -5.39 -3.08 0.66
C LEU A 110 -5.65 -4.09 1.77
N THR A 111 -5.48 -3.68 3.03
CA THR A 111 -5.34 -4.59 4.17
C THR A 111 -5.86 -4.00 5.49
N PRO A 112 -7.06 -3.40 5.55
CA PRO A 112 -7.50 -2.62 6.71
C PRO A 112 -7.43 -3.41 8.04
N GLN A 113 -7.69 -4.71 8.00
CA GLN A 113 -7.60 -5.63 9.13
C GLN A 113 -6.17 -5.85 9.68
N ASN A 114 -5.13 -5.55 8.90
CA ASN A 114 -3.72 -5.76 9.25
C ASN A 114 -2.94 -4.45 9.43
N LYS A 115 -3.65 -3.32 9.50
CA LYS A 115 -3.05 -1.99 9.58
C LYS A 115 -1.99 -1.87 10.68
N ASP A 116 -2.30 -2.29 11.90
CA ASP A 116 -1.37 -2.14 13.02
C ASP A 116 -0.12 -3.01 12.85
N PHE A 117 -0.27 -4.19 12.25
CA PHE A 117 0.86 -5.05 11.92
C PHE A 117 1.77 -4.40 10.88
N VAL A 118 1.21 -3.92 9.77
CA VAL A 118 2.00 -3.30 8.69
C VAL A 118 2.64 -1.98 9.16
N LEU A 119 1.96 -1.18 9.98
CA LEU A 119 2.55 0.03 10.57
C LEU A 119 3.68 -0.28 11.56
N LYS A 120 3.64 -1.44 12.24
CA LYS A 120 4.78 -1.91 13.05
C LYS A 120 5.99 -2.27 12.18
N LEU A 121 5.80 -2.79 10.96
CA LEU A 121 6.91 -3.07 10.03
C LEU A 121 7.68 -1.79 9.67
N LEU A 122 6.99 -0.67 9.47
CA LEU A 122 7.64 0.63 9.25
C LEU A 122 8.55 1.07 10.40
N LYS A 123 8.15 0.79 11.64
CA LYS A 123 8.98 1.09 12.82
C LYS A 123 10.22 0.21 12.86
N LYS A 124 10.07 -1.08 12.52
CA LYS A 124 11.18 -2.04 12.49
C LYS A 124 12.17 -1.77 11.36
N GLY A 125 11.71 -1.11 10.30
CA GLY A 125 12.55 -0.70 9.17
C GLY A 125 12.67 -1.72 8.06
N GLU A 126 12.31 -2.98 8.32
CA GLU A 126 12.27 -4.04 7.32
C GLU A 126 11.11 -4.99 7.64
N GLY A 127 10.44 -5.48 6.60
CA GLY A 127 9.43 -6.53 6.77
C GLY A 127 8.52 -6.73 5.56
N LYS A 128 7.93 -7.91 5.48
CA LYS A 128 6.97 -8.29 4.43
C LYS A 128 5.67 -8.78 5.04
N TRP A 129 4.57 -8.43 4.40
CA TRP A 129 3.25 -8.97 4.69
C TRP A 129 2.63 -9.48 3.38
N SER A 130 1.86 -10.56 3.44
CA SER A 130 1.15 -11.09 2.28
C SER A 130 -0.26 -11.57 2.63
N ARG A 131 -1.19 -11.41 1.68
CA ARG A 131 -2.49 -12.11 1.63
C ARG A 131 -2.90 -12.22 0.16
N SER A 132 -3.31 -13.41 -0.26
CA SER A 132 -3.65 -13.67 -1.66
C SER A 132 -2.49 -13.25 -2.61
N SER A 133 -2.76 -12.59 -3.74
CA SER A 133 -1.74 -12.10 -4.67
C SER A 133 -1.11 -10.76 -4.28
N ILE A 134 -1.46 -10.19 -3.12
CA ILE A 134 -0.94 -8.90 -2.66
C ILE A 134 0.13 -9.12 -1.60
N GLN A 135 1.36 -8.76 -1.96
CA GLN A 135 2.48 -8.66 -1.04
C GLN A 135 2.74 -7.18 -0.77
N ILE A 136 2.84 -6.78 0.50
CA ILE A 136 3.29 -5.46 0.93
C ILE A 136 4.66 -5.62 1.57
N SER A 137 5.69 -5.06 0.94
CA SER A 137 7.05 -5.02 1.50
C SER A 137 7.36 -3.60 1.99
N VAL A 138 7.94 -3.49 3.17
CA VAL A 138 8.44 -2.24 3.75
C VAL A 138 9.95 -2.32 3.83
N ASP A 139 10.61 -1.42 3.13
CA ASP A 139 12.06 -1.31 3.04
C ASP A 139 12.47 0.11 3.44
N LYS A 140 13.29 0.22 4.49
CA LYS A 140 13.98 1.47 4.80
C LYS A 140 15.24 1.50 3.94
N GLY A 141 15.29 2.46 3.03
CA GLY A 141 16.43 2.67 2.15
C GLY A 141 17.76 2.78 2.92
N PRO A 142 18.89 2.78 2.19
CA PRO A 142 20.20 2.54 2.78
C PRO A 142 20.44 3.40 4.02
N THR A 143 20.50 2.75 5.19
CA THR A 143 21.17 3.37 6.33
C THR A 143 22.61 3.63 5.90
N ALA A 144 23.27 4.66 6.45
CA ALA A 144 24.53 5.22 5.94
C ALA A 144 25.69 4.22 5.68
N HIS A 145 25.55 2.96 6.09
CA HIS A 145 26.49 1.87 5.85
C HIS A 145 26.27 1.08 4.55
N THR A 146 25.20 1.32 3.79
CA THR A 146 24.82 0.45 2.65
C THR A 146 25.18 1.04 1.27
N ARG A 147 25.88 2.18 1.23
CA ARG A 147 26.18 2.89 -0.03
C ARG A 147 27.26 2.21 -0.89
N GLU A 148 28.00 1.25 -0.36
CA GLU A 148 29.05 0.54 -1.12
C GLU A 148 28.53 -0.57 -2.04
N ALA A 149 27.27 -1.01 -1.90
CA ALA A 149 26.75 -2.15 -2.66
C ALA A 149 25.88 -1.80 -3.88
N LEU A 150 25.56 -0.52 -4.11
CA LEU A 150 24.66 -0.10 -5.19
C LEU A 150 25.37 0.56 -6.39
N PHE A 151 26.70 0.73 -6.32
CA PHE A 151 27.51 1.32 -7.39
C PHE A 151 28.77 0.50 -7.76
N ARG A 152 28.74 -0.82 -7.50
CA ARG A 152 29.71 -1.77 -8.09
C ARG A 152 28.98 -2.80 -8.94
#